data_AF-A0A6P1MN49-F1
#
_entry.id   AF-A0A6P1MN49-F1
#
_cell.length_a   1.000
_cell.length_b   1.000
_cell.length_c   1.000
_cell.angle_alpha   90.00
_cell.angle_beta   90.00
_cell.angle_gamma   90.00
#
_symmetry.space_group_name_H-M   'P 1'
#
loop_
_entity.id
_entity.type
_entity.pdbx_description
1 polymer ?
#
loop_
_entity_poly.entity_id
_entity_poly.type
_entity_poly.pdbx_seq_one_letter_code
_entity_poly.pdbx_strand_id
1 'polypeptide(L)'
;MVRFAHLSPNAPAVDITLPDGTILFENVSFKQVTSYLQVPPSIYTLQVRLTGTPTVVLTVPDVELTKNTIYTVYAIGLAGQSPELQALLVKDSTVL
;
A
#
# COMPACT_ATOMS: atom_id res chain seq x y z
N MET A 1 -2.75 0.11 -12.99
CA MET A 1 -2.95 1.23 -12.03
C MET A 1 -3.10 0.64 -10.65
N VAL A 2 -2.70 1.35 -9.62
CA VAL A 2 -2.82 0.91 -8.23
C VAL A 2 -3.29 2.07 -7.36
N ARG A 3 -4.10 1.79 -6.35
CA ARG A 3 -4.37 2.74 -5.26
C ARG A 3 -4.20 2.04 -3.92
N PHE A 4 -4.12 2.82 -2.85
CA PHE A 4 -4.01 2.30 -1.50
C PHE A 4 -5.22 2.70 -0.65
N ALA A 5 -5.67 1.79 0.20
CA ALA A 5 -6.73 2.00 1.16
C ALA A 5 -6.22 1.66 2.56
N HIS A 6 -6.18 2.66 3.44
CA HIS A 6 -5.71 2.47 4.80
C HIS A 6 -6.86 2.13 5.75
N LEU A 7 -6.95 0.86 6.14
CA LEU A 7 -8.05 0.33 6.97
C LEU A 7 -7.56 -0.26 8.31
N SER A 8 -6.33 0.02 8.73
CA SER A 8 -5.83 -0.37 10.06
C SER A 8 -6.11 0.77 11.06
N PRO A 9 -6.98 0.55 12.07
CA PRO A 9 -7.53 1.63 12.90
C PRO A 9 -6.57 2.21 13.94
N ASN A 10 -5.50 1.49 14.31
CA ASN A 10 -4.54 1.94 15.34
C ASN A 10 -3.20 2.42 14.75
N ALA A 11 -2.97 2.17 13.46
CA ALA A 11 -1.82 2.72 12.77
C ALA A 11 -2.06 4.23 12.52
N PRO A 12 -1.06 5.09 12.74
CA PRO A 12 -1.13 6.50 12.35
C PRO A 12 -1.06 6.61 10.81
N ALA A 13 -1.05 7.83 10.28
CA ALA A 13 -0.89 8.03 8.84
C ALA A 13 0.38 7.35 8.31
N VAL A 14 0.28 6.75 7.12
CA VAL A 14 1.37 5.99 6.50
C VAL A 14 1.75 6.51 5.11
N ASP A 15 3.03 6.34 4.78
CA ASP A 15 3.54 6.45 3.43
C ASP A 15 3.69 5.05 2.82
N ILE A 16 3.34 4.92 1.54
CA ILE A 16 3.58 3.70 0.76
C ILE A 16 4.74 3.96 -0.16
N THR A 17 5.80 3.19 0.01
CA THR A 17 7.10 3.45 -0.58
C THR A 17 7.69 2.20 -1.24
N LEU A 18 8.65 2.41 -2.13
CA LEU A 18 9.59 1.37 -2.56
C LEU A 18 10.80 1.31 -1.61
N PRO A 19 11.59 0.21 -1.61
CA PRO A 19 12.72 0.05 -0.71
C PRO A 19 13.79 1.16 -0.86
N ASP A 20 13.92 1.73 -2.07
CA ASP A 20 14.82 2.85 -2.37
C ASP A 20 14.34 4.21 -1.81
N GLY A 21 13.16 4.25 -1.19
CA GLY A 21 12.56 5.45 -0.61
C GLY A 21 11.63 6.22 -1.54
N THR A 22 11.42 5.76 -2.79
CA THR A 22 10.43 6.36 -3.68
C THR A 22 9.03 6.27 -3.06
N ILE A 23 8.39 7.41 -2.84
CA ILE A 23 7.03 7.49 -2.27
C ILE A 23 6.01 7.37 -3.41
N LEU A 24 5.10 6.39 -3.30
CA LEU A 24 3.97 6.21 -4.21
C LEU A 24 2.70 6.90 -3.70
N PHE A 25 2.47 6.82 -2.40
CA PHE A 25 1.35 7.47 -1.72
C PHE A 25 1.84 8.05 -0.39
N GLU A 26 1.60 9.33 -0.16
CA GLU A 26 2.08 10.04 1.04
C GLU A 26 0.92 10.32 1.99
N ASN A 27 1.20 10.28 3.30
CA ASN A 27 0.32 10.72 4.38
C ASN A 27 -1.11 10.16 4.27
N VAL A 28 -1.23 8.86 4.03
CA VAL A 28 -2.54 8.20 3.93
C VAL A 28 -3.03 7.91 5.34
N SER A 29 -4.11 8.57 5.76
CA SER A 29 -4.71 8.42 7.09
C SER A 29 -5.70 7.26 7.16
N PHE A 30 -6.02 6.77 8.36
CA PHE A 30 -7.03 5.74 8.54
C PHE A 30 -8.37 6.14 7.89
N LYS A 31 -9.00 5.18 7.19
CA LYS A 31 -10.19 5.33 6.33
C LYS A 31 -9.98 6.10 5.02
N GLN A 32 -8.79 6.62 4.76
CA GLN A 32 -8.49 7.25 3.48
C GLN A 32 -8.24 6.20 2.40
N VAL A 33 -8.76 6.48 1.22
CA VAL A 33 -8.48 5.75 -0.03
C VAL A 33 -7.88 6.75 -1.00
N THR A 34 -6.73 6.41 -1.58
CA THR A 34 -6.04 7.30 -2.51
C THR A 34 -6.70 7.30 -3.89
N SER A 35 -6.39 8.30 -4.69
CA SER A 35 -6.57 8.20 -6.14
C SER A 35 -5.69 7.08 -6.71
N TYR A 36 -6.08 6.57 -7.89
CA TYR A 36 -5.25 5.61 -8.61
C TYR A 36 -4.01 6.29 -9.18
N LEU A 37 -2.87 5.62 -9.01
CA LEU A 37 -1.59 5.94 -9.60
C LEU A 37 -1.29 4.98 -10.75
N GLN A 38 -0.78 5.52 -11.85
CA GLN A 38 -0.21 4.71 -12.91
C GLN A 38 1.23 4.34 -12.55
N VAL A 39 1.54 3.06 -12.58
CA VAL A 39 2.88 2.51 -12.34
C VAL A 39 3.24 1.56 -13.47
N PRO A 40 4.54 1.42 -13.81
CA PRO A 40 4.99 0.40 -14.74
C PRO A 40 4.55 -1.01 -14.31
N PRO A 41 4.25 -1.92 -15.25
CA PRO A 41 4.04 -3.32 -14.90
C PRO A 41 5.33 -3.93 -14.35
N SER A 42 5.26 -4.52 -13.15
CA SER A 42 6.40 -5.16 -12.50
C SER A 42 5.98 -5.96 -11.27
N ILE A 43 6.95 -6.60 -10.62
CA ILE A 43 6.81 -7.16 -9.29
C ILE A 43 7.47 -6.18 -8.32
N TYR A 44 6.69 -5.64 -7.39
CA TYR A 44 7.14 -4.65 -6.44
C TYR A 44 7.30 -5.25 -5.04
N THR A 45 8.32 -4.79 -4.32
CA THR A 45 8.28 -4.83 -2.85
C THR A 45 7.75 -3.48 -2.38
N LEU A 46 6.62 -3.46 -1.70
CA LEU A 46 6.07 -2.25 -1.10
C LEU A 46 6.44 -2.19 0.38
N GLN A 47 6.68 -0.98 0.87
CA GLN A 47 6.87 -0.71 2.29
C GLN A 47 5.81 0.28 2.77
N VAL A 48 5.15 -0.07 3.88
CA VAL A 48 4.31 0.86 4.64
C VAL A 48 5.19 1.48 5.72
N ARG A 49 5.40 2.79 5.63
CA ARG A 49 6.22 3.56 6.58
C ARG A 49 5.34 4.50 7.40
N LEU A 50 5.72 4.79 8.65
CA LEU A 50 5.07 5.87 9.39
C LEU A 50 5.40 7.21 8.71
N THR A 51 4.37 8.01 8.43
CA THR A 51 4.51 9.25 7.65
C THR A 51 5.59 10.16 8.21
N GLY A 52 6.45 10.66 7.33
CA GLY A 52 7.53 11.59 7.70
C GLY A 52 8.71 10.93 8.45
N THR A 53 8.77 9.59 8.47
CA THR A 53 9.84 8.84 9.14
C THR A 53 10.36 7.71 8.24
N PRO A 54 11.56 7.16 8.51
CA PRO A 54 12.04 5.96 7.84
C PRO A 54 11.49 4.65 8.44
N THR A 55 10.65 4.71 9.48
CA THR A 55 10.18 3.52 10.20
C THR A 55 9.22 2.70 9.34
N VAL A 56 9.67 1.53 8.88
CA VAL A 56 8.85 0.54 8.16
C VAL A 56 8.04 -0.27 9.18
N VAL A 57 6.72 -0.26 9.04
CA VAL A 57 5.79 -1.04 9.89
C VAL A 57 5.24 -2.28 9.19
N LEU A 58 5.33 -2.35 7.86
CA LEU A 58 5.01 -3.53 7.08
C LEU A 58 5.83 -3.54 5.79
N THR A 59 6.45 -4.67 5.47
CA THR A 59 7.01 -4.95 4.15
C THR A 59 6.12 -5.95 3.43
N VAL A 60 5.75 -5.65 2.19
CA VAL A 60 4.89 -6.48 1.34
C VAL A 60 5.70 -6.88 0.10
N PRO A 61 6.33 -8.06 0.10
CA PRO A 61 7.07 -8.55 -1.06
C PRO A 61 6.09 -8.99 -2.17
N ASP A 62 6.65 -9.20 -3.37
CA ASP A 62 5.99 -9.89 -4.48
C ASP A 62 4.62 -9.33 -4.92
N VAL A 63 4.45 -8.01 -4.83
CA VAL A 63 3.25 -7.31 -5.33
C VAL A 63 3.30 -7.24 -6.85
N GLU A 64 2.69 -8.22 -7.51
CA GLU A 64 2.63 -8.29 -8.97
C GLU A 64 1.55 -7.34 -9.53
N LEU A 65 2.00 -6.31 -10.24
CA LEU A 65 1.14 -5.36 -10.95
C LEU A 65 1.31 -5.55 -12.44
N THR A 66 0.26 -6.07 -13.09
CA THR A 66 0.29 -6.37 -14.52
C THR A 66 -0.23 -5.21 -15.38
N LYS A 67 0.18 -5.19 -16.66
CA LYS A 67 -0.34 -4.25 -17.65
C LYS A 67 -1.86 -4.37 -17.74
N ASN A 68 -2.54 -3.25 -18.03
CA ASN A 68 -3.98 -3.22 -18.27
C ASN A 68 -4.83 -3.72 -17.10
N THR A 69 -4.29 -3.77 -15.88
CA THR A 69 -5.03 -4.19 -14.69
C THR A 69 -5.05 -3.07 -13.64
N ILE A 70 -6.19 -2.92 -12.98
CA ILE A 70 -6.41 -1.97 -11.88
C ILE A 70 -6.44 -2.75 -10.57
N TYR A 71 -5.70 -2.29 -9.58
CA TYR A 71 -5.58 -2.92 -8.28
C TYR A 71 -5.85 -1.94 -7.13
N THR A 72 -6.35 -2.47 -6.02
CA THR A 72 -6.34 -1.78 -4.73
C THR A 72 -5.51 -2.60 -3.74
N VAL A 73 -4.58 -1.93 -3.05
CA VAL A 73 -3.84 -2.49 -1.91
C VAL A 73 -4.51 -2.00 -0.62
N TYR A 74 -5.01 -2.92 0.19
CA TYR A 74 -5.63 -2.61 1.47
C TYR A 74 -4.66 -2.90 2.61
N ALA A 75 -4.40 -1.94 3.49
CA ALA A 75 -3.76 -2.21 4.78
C ALA A 75 -4.82 -2.49 5.86
N ILE A 76 -4.82 -3.68 6.43
CA ILE A 76 -5.80 -4.19 7.40
C ILE A 76 -5.09 -4.75 8.63
N GLY A 77 -5.84 -5.03 9.70
CA GLY A 77 -5.25 -5.49 10.97
C GLY A 77 -4.73 -4.34 11.82
N LEU A 78 -3.82 -4.62 12.75
CA LEU A 78 -3.36 -3.66 13.76
C LEU A 78 -1.83 -3.56 13.78
N ALA A 79 -1.31 -2.34 13.81
CA ALA A 79 0.13 -2.10 13.99
C ALA A 79 0.56 -2.53 15.39
N GLY A 80 1.51 -3.47 15.48
CA GLY A 80 2.08 -3.96 16.75
C GLY A 80 1.11 -4.70 17.67
N GLN A 81 -0.05 -5.15 17.18
CA GLN A 81 -1.07 -5.87 17.94
C GLN A 81 -1.69 -6.99 17.12
N SER A 82 -2.55 -7.83 17.73
CA SER A 82 -3.24 -8.93 17.05
C SER A 82 -4.70 -8.57 16.71
N PRO A 83 -5.18 -8.84 15.48
CA PRO A 83 -4.44 -9.40 14.35
C PRO A 83 -3.41 -8.43 13.79
N GLU A 84 -2.25 -8.94 13.39
CA GLU A 84 -1.14 -8.11 12.89
C GLU A 84 -1.52 -7.33 11.64
N LEU A 85 -0.84 -6.19 11.44
CA LEU A 85 -0.94 -5.39 10.24
C LEU A 85 -0.54 -6.21 9.01
N GLN A 86 -1.41 -6.24 8.01
CA GLN A 86 -1.23 -6.99 6.77
C GLN A 86 -1.67 -6.16 5.57
N ALA A 87 -1.21 -6.55 4.39
CA ALA A 87 -1.66 -5.99 3.13
C ALA A 87 -2.40 -7.04 2.30
N LEU A 88 -3.52 -6.64 1.70
CA LEU A 88 -4.26 -7.43 0.73
C LEU A 88 -4.23 -6.73 -0.62
N LEU A 89 -3.66 -7.39 -1.63
CA LEU A 89 -3.75 -6.96 -3.02
C LEU A 89 -5.02 -7.52 -3.64
N VAL A 90 -5.89 -6.65 -4.14
CA VAL A 90 -7.12 -7.03 -4.84
C VAL A 90 -7.07 -6.48 -6.26
N LYS A 91 -7.44 -7.33 -7.22
CA LYS A 91 -7.70 -6.91 -8.60
C LYS A 91 -9.10 -6.32 -8.67
N ASP A 92 -9.20 -5.05 -9.06
CA ASP A 92 -10.47 -4.36 -9.23
C ASP A 92 -11.08 -4.66 -10.61
N SER A 93 -10.27 -4.56 -11.68
CA SER A 93 -10.70 -4.83 -13.05
C SER A 93 -9.52 -5.03 -14.00
N THR A 94 -9.79 -5.55 -15.20
CA THR A 94 -8.87 -5.49 -16.35
C THR A 94 -9.47 -4.56 -17.40
N VAL A 95 -8.66 -3.62 -17.89
CA VAL A 95 -9.01 -2.69 -18.96
C VAL A 95 -8.61 -3.33 -20.29
N LEU A 96 -9.58 -3.51 -21.19
CA LEU A 96 -9.35 -4.09 -22.51
C LEU A 96 -8.71 -3.07 -23.46
#